data_AF-A0A3D5IDM9-F1
#
_entry.id   AF-A0A3D5IDM9-F1
#
_cell.length_a   1.000
_cell.length_b   1.000
_cell.length_c   1.000
_cell.angle_alpha   90.00
_cell.angle_beta   90.00
_cell.angle_gamma   90.00
#
_symmetry.space_group_name_H-M   'P 1'
#
loop_
_entity.id
_entity.type
_entity.pdbx_description
1 polymer ?
#
loop_
_entity_poly.entity_id
_entity_poly.type
_entity_poly.pdbx_seq_one_letter_code
_entity_poly.pdbx_strand_id
1 'polypeptide(L)'
;MTTKRLIAMIALAVLAVAVIVFAVREIRLYGDVQVEQSRTPTPVPGYGNVMQVTIDPSLPTPVPVLRSGAQGEAVWQLQERLQALGYLTGSVDGQFGPATKEAVQLFQRQHGLTADGIVGEDTRELLYSDSAQPYATPTPAPTQAAQVTEAPAADDMILLTAEAENTIPVGFTADGLPLLVNRDSPLPDDYQPQQLVNMRDYCDSSIVNIKGSEIEGEQIAVDALLAMLTQAQSEGLTSWQISAGYRSVAYQQKLFDDKVYSYRQQGMTGAQARSAARKLVAAPGCSEHHTGLAFDITVPGTSFGGTKQAKWLEEHCWEWGFILRYPADKTAITGITNEPWHFRYVGADASMEMRETGECLEEYVERKQSEQQ
;
A
#
# COMPACT_ATOMS: atom_id res chain seq x y z
N MET A 1 -14.08 -65.05 -8.23
CA MET A 1 -12.92 -64.23 -8.65
C MET A 1 -11.82 -65.17 -9.13
N THR A 2 -11.23 -64.97 -10.31
CA THR A 2 -10.26 -65.94 -10.87
C THR A 2 -8.94 -65.93 -10.09
N THR A 3 -8.30 -67.10 -9.94
CA THR A 3 -7.07 -67.30 -9.13
C THR A 3 -5.94 -66.33 -9.52
N LYS A 4 -5.83 -66.00 -10.82
CA LYS A 4 -4.87 -65.01 -11.34
C LYS A 4 -5.09 -63.60 -10.77
N ARG A 5 -6.33 -63.16 -10.55
CA ARG A 5 -6.65 -61.84 -9.94
C ARG A 5 -6.34 -61.82 -8.44
N LEU A 6 -6.53 -62.95 -7.74
CA LEU A 6 -6.16 -63.06 -6.32
C LEU A 6 -4.64 -63.00 -6.13
N ILE A 7 -3.88 -63.73 -6.97
CA ILE A 7 -2.40 -63.70 -6.96
C ILE A 7 -1.88 -62.28 -7.26
N ALA A 8 -2.47 -61.58 -8.24
CA ALA A 8 -2.09 -60.21 -8.58
C ALA A 8 -2.32 -59.23 -7.40
N MET A 9 -3.45 -59.32 -6.70
CA MET A 9 -3.70 -58.45 -5.54
C MET A 9 -2.81 -58.78 -4.34
N ILE A 10 -2.51 -60.07 -4.10
CA ILE A 10 -1.56 -60.47 -3.06
C ILE A 10 -0.15 -59.95 -3.38
N ALA A 11 0.30 -60.05 -4.63
CA ALA A 11 1.57 -59.49 -5.06
C ALA A 11 1.64 -57.96 -4.88
N LEU A 12 0.55 -57.24 -5.22
CA LEU A 12 0.46 -55.79 -5.03
C LEU A 12 0.51 -55.40 -3.54
N ALA A 13 -0.20 -56.14 -2.68
CA ALA A 13 -0.20 -55.91 -1.24
C ALA A 13 1.15 -56.20 -0.58
N VAL A 14 1.84 -57.28 -1.00
CA VAL A 14 3.21 -57.60 -0.54
C VAL A 14 4.20 -56.52 -0.99
N LEU A 15 4.06 -55.97 -2.20
CA LEU A 15 4.88 -54.86 -2.68
C LEU A 15 4.64 -53.58 -1.87
N ALA A 16 3.38 -53.24 -1.58
CA ALA A 16 3.03 -52.08 -0.76
C ALA A 16 3.58 -52.18 0.68
N VAL A 17 3.45 -53.35 1.31
CA VAL A 17 4.02 -53.59 2.65
C VAL A 17 5.56 -53.54 2.62
N ALA A 18 6.21 -54.05 1.57
CA ALA A 18 7.66 -53.96 1.42
C ALA A 18 8.15 -52.51 1.30
N VAL A 19 7.44 -51.64 0.55
CA VAL A 19 7.76 -50.20 0.44
C VAL A 19 7.60 -49.49 1.79
N ILE A 20 6.52 -49.78 2.53
CA ILE A 20 6.29 -49.19 3.87
C ILE A 20 7.39 -49.63 4.86
N VAL A 21 7.78 -50.91 4.86
CA VAL A 21 8.86 -51.42 5.72
C VAL A 21 10.22 -50.81 5.34
N PHE A 22 10.48 -50.53 4.07
CA PHE A 22 11.71 -49.85 3.63
C PHE A 22 11.73 -48.38 4.07
N ALA A 23 10.62 -47.65 3.89
CA ALA A 23 10.48 -46.25 4.31
C ALA A 23 10.65 -46.08 5.85
N VAL A 24 10.08 -47.00 6.64
CA VAL A 24 10.25 -46.99 8.11
C VAL A 24 11.69 -47.35 8.54
N ARG A 25 12.46 -48.04 7.69
CA ARG A 25 13.87 -48.38 7.97
C ARG A 25 14.83 -47.22 7.68
N GLU A 26 14.58 -46.41 6.65
CA GLU A 26 15.29 -45.15 6.38
C GLU A 26 15.11 -44.14 7.53
N ILE A 27 13.87 -44.01 8.05
CA ILE A 27 13.55 -43.09 9.16
C ILE A 27 14.33 -43.41 10.46
N ARG A 28 14.89 -44.62 10.62
CA ARG A 28 15.69 -45.02 11.79
C ARG A 28 17.21 -44.96 11.60
N LEU A 29 17.71 -44.38 10.50
CA LEU A 29 19.16 -44.23 10.23
C LEU A 29 19.69 -42.79 10.33
N TYR A 30 18.84 -41.82 10.69
CA TYR A 30 19.21 -40.42 10.96
C TYR A 30 19.07 -40.01 12.44
N GLY A 31 19.20 -40.98 13.35
CA GLY A 31 19.29 -40.73 14.80
C GLY A 31 20.73 -40.77 15.30
N ASP A 32 21.43 -39.64 15.25
CA ASP A 32 22.45 -39.17 16.22
C ASP A 32 23.25 -37.99 15.64
N VAL A 33 22.72 -36.77 15.80
CA VAL A 33 23.51 -35.54 15.60
C VAL A 33 24.19 -35.20 16.92
N GLN A 34 25.51 -35.37 16.97
CA GLN A 34 26.33 -34.95 18.11
C GLN A 34 26.25 -33.44 18.30
N VAL A 35 26.03 -32.99 19.55
CA VAL A 35 26.07 -31.57 19.91
C VAL A 35 27.53 -31.12 20.00
N GLU A 36 28.11 -30.63 18.89
CA GLU A 36 29.44 -30.03 18.92
C GLU A 36 29.38 -28.67 19.64
N GLN A 37 30.08 -28.56 20.77
CA GLN A 37 30.14 -27.33 21.54
C GLN A 37 31.05 -26.29 20.87
N SER A 38 30.61 -25.03 20.90
CA SER A 38 31.45 -23.83 21.01
C SER A 38 32.63 -23.70 20.03
N ARG A 39 32.38 -22.98 18.93
CA ARG A 39 33.40 -22.07 18.35
C ARG A 39 32.79 -20.68 18.25
N THR A 40 33.41 -19.71 18.92
CA THR A 40 33.00 -18.30 18.93
C THR A 40 33.15 -17.70 17.53
N PRO A 41 32.11 -17.05 16.97
CA PRO A 41 32.26 -16.33 15.71
C PRO A 41 33.11 -15.08 15.91
N THR A 42 34.17 -14.94 15.12
CA THR A 42 34.99 -13.74 15.03
C THR A 42 34.15 -12.58 14.47
N PRO A 43 34.23 -11.35 15.03
CA PRO A 43 33.41 -10.24 14.54
C PRO A 43 33.82 -9.82 13.12
N VAL A 44 32.87 -9.90 12.18
CA VAL A 44 33.05 -9.39 10.81
C VAL A 44 32.71 -7.89 10.78
N PRO A 45 33.56 -7.01 10.20
CA PRO A 45 33.27 -5.58 10.20
C PRO A 45 32.21 -5.18 9.15
N GLY A 46 31.23 -4.40 9.58
CA GLY A 46 30.63 -3.34 8.74
C GLY A 46 29.57 -3.75 7.72
N TYR A 47 28.31 -3.89 8.16
CA TYR A 47 27.14 -3.50 7.37
C TYR A 47 26.36 -2.43 8.16
N GLY A 48 26.09 -1.29 7.54
CA GLY A 48 25.60 -0.10 8.22
C GLY A 48 24.12 -0.16 8.58
N ASN A 49 23.82 0.16 9.84
CA ASN A 49 22.54 0.58 10.43
C ASN A 49 21.28 0.51 9.54
N VAL A 50 20.58 -0.62 9.59
CA VAL A 50 19.11 -0.58 9.55
C VAL A 50 18.62 -0.02 10.89
N MET A 51 18.08 1.20 10.88
CA MET A 51 17.60 1.85 12.09
C MET A 51 16.37 1.11 12.64
N GLN A 52 16.53 0.41 13.77
CA GLN A 52 15.42 0.21 14.69
C GLN A 52 15.07 1.59 15.27
N VAL A 53 13.90 2.13 14.89
CA VAL A 53 13.38 3.36 15.51
C VAL A 53 12.80 2.99 16.87
N THR A 54 13.65 2.98 17.90
CA THR A 54 13.19 3.00 19.29
C THR A 54 12.51 4.35 19.53
N ILE A 55 11.19 4.35 19.69
CA ILE A 55 10.42 5.57 19.94
C ILE A 55 10.79 6.08 21.35
N ASP A 56 11.40 7.26 21.42
CA ASP A 56 11.72 7.92 22.69
C ASP A 56 10.44 8.51 23.30
N PRO A 57 9.97 8.04 24.47
CA PRO A 57 8.74 8.51 25.09
C PRO A 57 8.86 9.91 25.73
N SER A 58 10.03 10.56 25.65
CA SER A 58 10.26 11.92 26.14
C SER A 58 10.06 13.01 25.08
N LEU A 59 9.84 12.64 23.81
CA LEU A 59 9.53 13.60 22.75
C LEU A 59 8.10 14.17 22.92
N PRO A 60 7.89 15.49 22.73
CA PRO A 60 6.56 16.08 22.78
C PRO A 60 5.66 15.44 21.71
N THR A 61 4.39 15.17 22.06
CA THR A 61 3.46 14.48 21.16
C THR A 61 3.29 15.27 19.86
N PRO A 62 3.54 14.67 18.68
CA PRO A 62 3.40 15.37 17.41
C PRO A 62 1.94 15.81 17.23
N VAL A 63 1.73 17.11 17.14
CA VAL A 63 0.39 17.71 17.07
C VAL A 63 -0.24 17.31 15.72
N PRO A 64 -1.46 16.74 15.68
CA PRO A 64 -2.04 16.18 14.46
C PRO A 64 -2.16 17.17 13.30
N VAL A 65 -1.99 16.65 12.07
CA VAL A 65 -2.34 17.33 10.82
C VAL A 65 -3.82 17.09 10.54
N LEU A 66 -4.58 18.15 10.27
CA LEU A 66 -6.03 18.08 10.05
C LEU A 66 -6.38 18.28 8.57
N ARG A 67 -7.32 17.49 8.05
CA ARG A 67 -7.81 17.49 6.66
C ARG A 67 -9.19 16.84 6.61
N SER A 68 -9.82 16.82 5.44
CA SER A 68 -11.11 16.16 5.22
C SER A 68 -11.18 14.75 5.81
N GLY A 69 -12.30 14.44 6.48
CA GLY A 69 -12.51 13.17 7.19
C GLY A 69 -11.86 13.08 8.58
N ALA A 70 -11.01 14.05 8.98
CA ALA A 70 -10.59 14.16 10.37
C ALA A 70 -11.77 14.56 11.27
N GLN A 71 -11.76 14.10 12.53
CA GLN A 71 -12.79 14.43 13.51
C GLN A 71 -12.23 14.53 14.93
N GLY A 72 -12.99 15.17 15.83
CA GLY A 72 -12.69 15.31 17.26
C GLY A 72 -12.20 16.70 17.66
N GLU A 73 -11.68 16.80 18.89
CA GLU A 73 -11.42 18.09 19.57
C GLU A 73 -10.50 19.04 18.78
N ALA A 74 -9.46 18.51 18.12
CA ALA A 74 -8.55 19.32 17.31
C ALA A 74 -9.26 19.96 16.08
N VAL A 75 -10.25 19.27 15.51
CA VAL A 75 -11.08 19.79 14.42
C VAL A 75 -12.09 20.82 14.94
N TRP A 76 -12.64 20.60 16.13
CA TRP A 76 -13.50 21.59 16.81
C TRP A 76 -12.74 22.91 17.02
N GLN A 77 -11.55 22.86 17.61
CA GLN A 77 -10.69 24.04 17.84
C GLN A 77 -10.31 24.75 16.52
N LEU A 78 -10.04 23.98 15.46
CA LEU A 78 -9.81 24.51 14.11
C LEU A 78 -11.03 25.28 13.58
N GLN A 79 -12.21 24.67 13.65
CA GLN A 79 -13.47 25.27 13.18
C GLN A 79 -13.81 26.54 13.97
N GLU A 80 -13.67 26.52 15.31
CA GLU A 80 -13.84 27.72 16.16
C GLU A 80 -12.87 28.83 15.74
N ARG A 81 -11.59 28.50 15.50
CA ARG A 81 -10.58 29.49 15.10
C ARG A 81 -10.87 30.09 13.71
N LEU A 82 -11.27 29.27 12.74
CA LEU A 82 -11.66 29.74 11.41
C LEU A 82 -12.94 30.57 11.44
N GLN A 83 -13.91 30.23 12.30
CA GLN A 83 -15.14 30.98 12.50
C GLN A 83 -14.87 32.33 13.19
N ALA A 84 -14.04 32.34 14.24
CA ALA A 84 -13.61 33.57 14.92
C ALA A 84 -12.83 34.52 14.00
N LEU A 85 -12.11 33.98 13.02
CA LEU A 85 -11.44 34.72 11.96
C LEU A 85 -12.36 35.02 10.75
N GLY A 86 -13.61 34.56 10.73
CA GLY A 86 -14.59 34.86 9.66
C GLY A 86 -14.47 34.03 8.37
N TYR A 87 -13.63 32.99 8.33
CA TYR A 87 -13.47 32.10 7.18
C TYR A 87 -14.52 30.98 7.14
N LEU A 88 -15.09 30.60 8.29
CA LEU A 88 -16.11 29.55 8.40
C LEU A 88 -17.45 30.14 8.87
N THR A 89 -18.49 30.02 8.05
CA THR A 89 -19.86 30.48 8.34
C THR A 89 -20.81 29.36 8.76
N GLY A 90 -20.39 28.09 8.63
CA GLY A 90 -21.15 26.91 9.01
C GLY A 90 -20.99 26.51 10.48
N SER A 91 -21.56 25.36 10.84
CA SER A 91 -21.49 24.78 12.18
C SER A 91 -20.07 24.42 12.61
N VAL A 92 -19.79 24.57 13.90
CA VAL A 92 -18.68 23.90 14.59
C VAL A 92 -19.24 22.58 15.13
N ASP A 93 -18.80 21.46 14.55
CA ASP A 93 -19.32 20.11 14.83
C ASP A 93 -18.20 19.09 15.13
N GLY A 94 -16.93 19.52 15.04
CA GLY A 94 -15.78 18.66 15.21
C GLY A 94 -15.55 17.69 14.06
N GLN A 95 -16.17 17.88 12.89
CA GLN A 95 -15.99 17.05 11.70
C GLN A 95 -15.41 17.88 10.54
N PHE A 96 -14.30 17.42 9.97
CA PHE A 96 -13.62 18.16 8.90
C PHE A 96 -14.33 17.87 7.56
N GLY A 97 -15.49 18.51 7.37
CA GLY A 97 -16.29 18.42 6.15
C GLY A 97 -15.81 19.37 5.04
N PRO A 98 -16.53 19.41 3.89
CA PRO A 98 -16.22 20.29 2.77
C PRO A 98 -16.12 21.77 3.16
N ALA A 99 -17.04 22.27 3.99
CA ALA A 99 -17.03 23.66 4.47
C ALA A 99 -15.78 24.01 5.29
N THR A 100 -15.23 23.05 6.07
CA THR A 100 -13.97 23.24 6.79
C THR A 100 -12.78 23.24 5.82
N LYS A 101 -12.77 22.38 4.79
CA LYS A 101 -11.74 22.40 3.73
C LYS A 101 -11.73 23.74 2.99
N GLU A 102 -12.89 24.25 2.60
CA GLU A 102 -13.04 25.55 1.93
C GLU A 102 -12.55 26.70 2.82
N ALA A 103 -12.95 26.74 4.10
CA ALA A 103 -12.50 27.76 5.05
C ALA A 103 -10.96 27.75 5.24
N VAL A 104 -10.34 26.56 5.32
CA VAL A 104 -8.86 26.42 5.36
C VAL A 104 -8.23 26.91 4.06
N GLN A 105 -8.79 26.57 2.90
CA GLN A 105 -8.28 27.05 1.61
C GLN A 105 -8.37 28.57 1.46
N LEU A 106 -9.45 29.20 1.94
CA LEU A 106 -9.59 30.66 1.94
C LEU A 106 -8.54 31.32 2.84
N PHE A 107 -8.32 30.78 4.04
CA PHE A 107 -7.26 31.24 4.95
C PHE A 107 -5.87 31.10 4.30
N GLN A 108 -5.57 29.93 3.73
CA GLN A 108 -4.31 29.67 3.05
C GLN A 108 -4.07 30.66 1.89
N ARG A 109 -5.08 30.92 1.04
CA ARG A 109 -4.99 31.91 -0.06
C ARG A 109 -4.72 33.32 0.43
N GLN A 110 -5.44 33.78 1.45
CA GLN A 110 -5.30 35.15 1.97
C GLN A 110 -3.89 35.38 2.56
N HIS A 111 -3.24 34.32 3.04
CA HIS A 111 -1.93 34.38 3.68
C HIS A 111 -0.77 33.88 2.81
N GLY A 112 -0.99 33.62 1.52
CA GLY A 112 0.06 33.21 0.58
C GLY A 112 0.59 31.79 0.77
N LEU A 113 -0.15 30.94 1.48
CA LEU A 113 0.13 29.51 1.62
C LEU A 113 -0.43 28.71 0.42
N THR A 114 0.01 27.46 0.27
CA THR A 114 -0.64 26.52 -0.66
C THR A 114 -2.08 26.29 -0.22
N ALA A 115 -3.03 26.53 -1.11
CA ALA A 115 -4.46 26.38 -0.84
C ALA A 115 -4.97 24.93 -1.00
N ASP A 116 -4.33 23.98 -0.30
CA ASP A 116 -4.64 22.56 -0.37
C ASP A 116 -5.81 22.14 0.55
N GLY A 117 -6.15 22.95 1.56
CA GLY A 117 -7.18 22.64 2.56
C GLY A 117 -6.67 21.72 3.68
N ILE A 118 -5.36 21.59 3.84
CA ILE A 118 -4.71 20.75 4.85
C ILE A 118 -4.04 21.64 5.90
N VAL A 119 -4.42 21.46 7.18
CA VAL A 119 -3.81 22.15 8.32
C VAL A 119 -2.56 21.39 8.76
N GLY A 120 -1.51 21.51 7.96
CA GLY A 120 -0.13 21.17 8.34
C GLY A 120 0.52 22.24 9.22
N GLU A 121 1.79 22.04 9.60
CA GLU A 121 2.53 22.94 10.51
C GLU A 121 2.46 24.41 10.08
N ASP A 122 2.88 24.73 8.85
CA ASP A 122 2.92 26.10 8.33
C ASP A 122 1.54 26.79 8.36
N THR A 123 0.45 26.04 8.14
CA THR A 123 -0.92 26.56 8.25
C THR A 123 -1.34 26.73 9.71
N ARG A 124 -0.97 25.79 10.59
CA ARG A 124 -1.29 25.79 12.01
C ARG A 124 -0.58 26.90 12.77
N GLU A 125 0.75 27.02 12.63
CA GLU A 125 1.54 28.09 13.23
C GLU A 125 0.93 29.44 12.86
N LEU A 126 0.62 29.65 11.58
CA LEU A 126 0.09 30.91 11.10
C LEU A 126 -1.33 31.18 11.61
N LEU A 127 -2.23 30.18 11.57
CA LEU A 127 -3.62 30.27 12.01
C LEU A 127 -3.75 30.62 13.50
N TYR A 128 -2.88 30.07 14.36
CA TYR A 128 -2.91 30.32 15.81
C TYR A 128 -1.97 31.44 16.27
N SER A 129 -1.17 32.04 15.38
CA SER A 129 -0.37 33.23 15.68
C SER A 129 -1.19 34.53 15.77
N ASP A 130 -0.59 35.56 16.38
CA ASP A 130 -1.09 36.94 16.35
C ASP A 130 -1.10 37.56 14.93
N SER A 131 -0.42 36.94 13.96
CA SER A 131 -0.39 37.42 12.57
C SER A 131 -1.58 36.94 11.73
N ALA A 132 -2.44 36.06 12.27
CA ALA A 132 -3.64 35.58 11.61
C ALA A 132 -4.66 36.71 11.36
N GLN A 133 -4.71 37.22 10.12
CA GLN A 133 -5.69 38.23 9.73
C GLN A 133 -7.10 37.64 9.54
N PRO A 134 -8.17 38.31 10.04
CA PRO A 134 -9.55 37.96 9.72
C PRO A 134 -9.82 37.97 8.22
N TYR A 135 -10.82 37.21 7.79
CA TYR A 135 -11.24 37.14 6.39
C TYR A 135 -11.66 38.52 5.90
N ALA A 136 -10.96 39.00 4.87
CA ALA A 136 -11.33 40.19 4.13
C ALA A 136 -11.85 39.74 2.78
N THR A 137 -13.05 40.20 2.39
CA THR A 137 -13.56 39.94 1.04
C THR A 137 -12.53 40.44 0.01
N PRO A 138 -12.08 39.59 -0.93
CA PRO A 138 -11.01 39.96 -1.84
C PRO A 138 -11.45 41.12 -2.72
N THR A 139 -10.77 42.26 -2.58
CA THR A 139 -10.85 43.33 -3.58
C THR A 139 -10.18 42.80 -4.86
N PRO A 140 -10.85 42.81 -6.02
CA PRO A 140 -10.30 42.20 -7.22
C PRO A 140 -9.08 42.96 -7.73
N ALA A 141 -7.90 42.36 -7.59
CA ALA A 141 -6.67 42.76 -8.28
C ALA A 141 -6.66 42.18 -9.71
N PRO A 142 -6.03 42.85 -10.70
CA PRO A 142 -6.42 42.70 -12.10
C PRO A 142 -6.06 41.35 -12.73
N THR A 143 -7.04 40.78 -13.42
CA THR A 143 -6.91 39.62 -14.30
C THR A 143 -5.82 39.82 -15.35
N GLN A 144 -4.80 38.97 -15.35
CA GLN A 144 -3.98 38.74 -16.55
C GLN A 144 -4.69 37.68 -17.41
N ALA A 145 -5.07 38.07 -18.62
CA ALA A 145 -6.06 37.34 -19.41
C ALA A 145 -5.53 36.02 -20.00
N ALA A 146 -6.29 34.94 -19.80
CA ALA A 146 -6.34 33.84 -20.76
C ALA A 146 -7.19 34.29 -21.97
N GLN A 147 -6.71 34.04 -23.19
CA GLN A 147 -7.54 34.20 -24.39
C GLN A 147 -8.45 32.98 -24.55
N VAL A 148 -9.76 33.22 -24.60
CA VAL A 148 -10.78 32.24 -24.96
C VAL A 148 -11.32 32.62 -26.34
N THR A 149 -11.52 31.63 -27.20
CA THR A 149 -12.25 31.78 -28.47
C THR A 149 -13.51 30.94 -28.42
N GLU A 150 -14.59 31.44 -29.03
CA GLU A 150 -15.98 31.08 -28.72
C GLU A 150 -16.44 29.69 -29.18
N ALA A 151 -17.50 29.21 -28.52
CA ALA A 151 -18.38 28.15 -28.99
C ALA A 151 -19.64 28.74 -29.66
N PRO A 152 -20.33 28.01 -30.55
CA PRO A 152 -21.68 28.35 -30.98
C PRO A 152 -22.75 27.40 -30.40
N ALA A 153 -23.78 28.04 -29.82
CA ALA A 153 -25.20 27.71 -29.68
C ALA A 153 -25.74 26.25 -29.75
N ALA A 154 -26.72 25.98 -28.90
CA ALA A 154 -27.56 24.78 -28.90
C ALA A 154 -28.73 24.86 -29.90
N ASP A 155 -29.11 23.71 -30.46
CA ASP A 155 -30.47 23.13 -30.39
C ASP A 155 -30.51 21.80 -31.15
N ASP A 156 -30.67 20.68 -30.44
CA ASP A 156 -31.80 19.76 -30.68
C ASP A 156 -31.90 18.72 -29.55
N MET A 157 -33.13 18.46 -29.09
CA MET A 157 -33.41 17.64 -27.92
C MET A 157 -34.00 16.28 -28.34
N ILE A 158 -33.24 15.18 -28.20
CA ILE A 158 -33.81 13.83 -28.15
C ILE A 158 -33.38 13.10 -26.88
N LEU A 159 -34.38 12.88 -26.04
CA LEU A 159 -34.40 12.16 -24.78
C LEU A 159 -34.15 10.65 -24.98
N LEU A 160 -33.15 10.08 -24.29
CA LEU A 160 -33.12 8.65 -23.94
C LEU A 160 -32.16 8.34 -22.76
N THR A 161 -32.69 8.58 -21.56
CA THR A 161 -32.58 7.76 -20.34
C THR A 161 -31.24 7.22 -19.81
N ALA A 162 -31.16 7.30 -18.47
CA ALA A 162 -30.41 6.46 -17.53
C ALA A 162 -29.08 7.02 -16.99
N GLU A 163 -28.86 6.72 -15.71
CA GLU A 163 -27.90 7.35 -14.81
C GLU A 163 -26.55 6.64 -14.82
N ALA A 164 -25.46 7.38 -14.57
CA ALA A 164 -24.20 6.84 -14.06
C ALA A 164 -23.35 7.96 -13.42
N GLU A 165 -23.58 8.24 -12.13
CA GLU A 165 -22.51 8.78 -11.29
C GLU A 165 -21.50 7.64 -11.01
N ASN A 166 -20.50 7.47 -11.89
CA ASN A 166 -19.35 6.62 -11.59
C ASN A 166 -18.17 6.96 -12.53
N THR A 167 -17.13 7.62 -12.04
CA THR A 167 -15.92 7.94 -12.83
C THR A 167 -14.66 7.39 -12.16
N ILE A 168 -14.39 6.12 -12.43
CA ILE A 168 -13.04 5.51 -12.34
C ILE A 168 -12.74 5.00 -13.75
N PRO A 169 -11.95 5.74 -14.54
CA PRO A 169 -10.49 5.56 -14.54
C PRO A 169 -9.71 6.91 -14.62
N VAL A 170 -8.44 6.98 -14.22
CA VAL A 170 -7.31 6.35 -14.94
C VAL A 170 -6.76 5.13 -14.20
N GLY A 171 -7.59 4.09 -14.27
CA GLY A 171 -7.16 2.73 -14.57
C GLY A 171 -6.77 1.86 -13.39
N PHE A 172 -7.60 0.94 -12.91
CA PHE A 172 -9.04 0.71 -13.01
C PHE A 172 -9.48 0.04 -11.68
N THR A 173 -10.71 0.28 -11.20
CA THR A 173 -11.32 -0.60 -10.18
C THR A 173 -12.68 -1.13 -10.61
N ALA A 174 -13.75 -0.75 -9.90
CA ALA A 174 -15.05 -1.43 -9.86
C ALA A 174 -15.55 -1.87 -11.25
N ASP A 175 -15.45 -3.14 -11.69
CA ASP A 175 -14.96 -4.33 -10.98
C ASP A 175 -13.92 -5.15 -11.80
N GLY A 176 -13.22 -4.52 -12.75
CA GLY A 176 -12.19 -5.14 -13.60
C GLY A 176 -10.82 -4.53 -13.28
N LEU A 177 -10.08 -5.13 -12.34
CA LEU A 177 -9.43 -4.36 -11.27
C LEU A 177 -7.87 -4.17 -11.25
N PRO A 178 -7.14 -3.95 -12.36
CA PRO A 178 -5.76 -3.47 -12.30
C PRO A 178 -5.73 -1.97 -12.00
N LEU A 179 -5.61 -1.59 -10.72
CA LEU A 179 -5.52 -0.19 -10.23
C LEU A 179 -4.07 0.31 -10.17
N LEU A 180 -3.65 1.21 -11.06
CA LEU A 180 -2.30 1.79 -11.07
C LEU A 180 -2.17 2.88 -9.99
N VAL A 181 -1.27 2.64 -9.02
CA VAL A 181 -0.88 3.65 -8.02
C VAL A 181 0.63 3.81 -8.06
N ASN A 182 1.10 5.01 -8.40
CA ASN A 182 2.51 5.38 -8.34
C ASN A 182 2.65 6.90 -8.12
N ARG A 183 3.84 7.47 -8.34
CA ARG A 183 4.09 8.93 -8.18
C ARG A 183 3.26 9.78 -9.14
N ASP A 184 3.05 9.30 -10.35
CA ASP A 184 2.45 10.04 -11.47
C ASP A 184 0.96 9.66 -11.66
N SER A 185 0.48 8.67 -10.90
CA SER A 185 -0.91 8.25 -10.74
C SER A 185 -1.22 8.04 -9.25
N PRO A 186 -1.48 9.12 -8.47
CA PRO A 186 -1.89 9.02 -7.08
C PRO A 186 -3.33 8.49 -6.97
N LEU A 187 -3.67 7.87 -5.84
CA LEU A 187 -5.06 7.54 -5.53
C LEU A 187 -5.95 8.78 -5.42
N PRO A 188 -7.24 8.68 -5.78
CA PRO A 188 -8.26 9.66 -5.44
C PRO A 188 -8.32 9.97 -3.93
N ASP A 189 -8.57 11.23 -3.57
CA ASP A 189 -8.71 11.72 -2.18
C ASP A 189 -9.78 10.94 -1.37
N ASP A 190 -10.77 10.39 -2.07
CA ASP A 190 -11.95 9.69 -1.55
C ASP A 190 -11.87 8.15 -1.68
N TYR A 191 -10.81 7.61 -2.28
CA TYR A 191 -10.63 6.16 -2.39
C TYR A 191 -10.65 5.49 -1.02
N GLN A 192 -11.51 4.48 -0.86
CA GLN A 192 -11.51 3.55 0.26
C GLN A 192 -11.40 2.11 -0.28
N PRO A 193 -10.64 1.22 0.36
CA PRO A 193 -10.78 -0.22 0.15
C PRO A 193 -12.22 -0.66 0.45
N GLN A 194 -12.70 -1.69 -0.25
CA GLN A 194 -14.09 -2.16 -0.16
C GLN A 194 -14.36 -2.87 1.17
N GLN A 195 -13.46 -3.80 1.56
CA GLN A 195 -13.60 -4.60 2.76
C GLN A 195 -12.22 -4.97 3.34
N LEU A 196 -11.69 -4.09 4.19
CA LEU A 196 -10.50 -4.41 4.98
C LEU A 196 -10.81 -5.49 6.03
N VAL A 197 -9.94 -6.50 6.09
CA VAL A 197 -9.91 -7.50 7.17
C VAL A 197 -8.60 -7.38 7.95
N ASN A 198 -8.69 -7.48 9.28
CA ASN A 198 -7.49 -7.60 10.11
C ASN A 198 -6.86 -8.98 9.87
N MET A 199 -5.66 -9.00 9.29
CA MET A 199 -5.04 -10.26 8.86
C MET A 199 -4.65 -11.16 10.03
N ARG A 200 -4.40 -10.61 11.23
CA ARG A 200 -4.05 -11.41 12.40
C ARG A 200 -5.24 -12.23 12.91
N ASP A 201 -6.44 -11.65 12.84
CA ASP A 201 -7.66 -12.31 13.29
C ASP A 201 -8.28 -13.17 12.16
N TYR A 202 -8.01 -12.81 10.90
CA TYR A 202 -8.57 -13.47 9.71
C TYR A 202 -7.73 -14.66 9.19
N CYS A 203 -6.40 -14.58 9.25
CA CYS A 203 -5.51 -15.60 8.68
C CYS A 203 -5.27 -16.78 9.65
N ASP A 204 -5.23 -18.01 9.13
CA ASP A 204 -4.76 -19.15 9.90
C ASP A 204 -3.25 -19.03 10.19
N SER A 205 -2.92 -18.83 11.47
CA SER A 205 -1.54 -18.72 11.97
C SER A 205 -0.64 -19.93 11.70
N SER A 206 -1.20 -21.08 11.32
CA SER A 206 -0.45 -22.26 10.86
C SER A 206 0.06 -22.13 9.42
N ILE A 207 -0.56 -21.26 8.62
CA ILE A 207 -0.18 -20.97 7.22
C ILE A 207 0.80 -19.79 7.18
N VAL A 208 0.45 -18.69 7.85
CA VAL A 208 1.18 -17.41 7.74
C VAL A 208 1.25 -16.63 9.06
N ASN A 209 2.40 -16.01 9.32
CA ASN A 209 2.64 -15.17 10.48
C ASN A 209 2.42 -13.67 10.15
N ILE A 210 1.68 -12.95 10.99
CA ILE A 210 1.39 -11.52 10.78
C ILE A 210 2.25 -10.66 11.73
N LYS A 211 3.12 -9.82 11.15
CA LYS A 211 4.17 -9.05 11.85
C LYS A 211 3.63 -7.78 12.55
N GLY A 212 2.72 -7.97 13.48
CA GLY A 212 2.00 -6.90 14.19
C GLY A 212 0.52 -7.22 14.27
N SER A 213 -0.22 -6.55 15.15
CA SER A 213 -1.68 -6.70 15.28
C SER A 213 -2.45 -5.87 14.24
N GLU A 214 -1.85 -4.80 13.72
CA GLU A 214 -2.54 -3.79 12.90
C GLU A 214 -2.32 -3.98 11.38
N ILE A 215 -1.94 -5.18 10.92
CA ILE A 215 -1.82 -5.44 9.48
C ILE A 215 -3.19 -5.85 8.95
N GLU A 216 -3.75 -4.99 8.11
CA GLU A 216 -5.01 -5.23 7.40
C GLU A 216 -4.75 -5.50 5.91
N GLY A 217 -5.76 -5.98 5.20
CA GLY A 217 -5.73 -6.14 3.74
C GLY A 217 -7.14 -6.20 3.16
N GLU A 218 -7.27 -5.92 1.88
CA GLU A 218 -8.56 -6.06 1.17
C GLU A 218 -8.93 -7.55 1.09
N GLN A 219 -10.16 -7.91 1.48
CA GLN A 219 -10.51 -9.31 1.73
C GLN A 219 -10.25 -10.22 0.52
N ILE A 220 -10.62 -9.79 -0.70
CA ILE A 220 -10.42 -10.58 -1.93
C ILE A 220 -8.94 -10.94 -2.16
N ALA A 221 -8.03 -10.04 -1.81
CA ALA A 221 -6.60 -10.24 -1.95
C ALA A 221 -6.04 -11.07 -0.78
N VAL A 222 -6.58 -10.93 0.44
CA VAL A 222 -6.22 -11.78 1.59
C VAL A 222 -6.67 -13.24 1.38
N ASP A 223 -7.85 -13.47 0.81
CA ASP A 223 -8.35 -14.81 0.47
C ASP A 223 -7.46 -15.48 -0.59
N ALA A 224 -7.11 -14.74 -1.66
CA ALA A 224 -6.20 -15.21 -2.69
C ALA A 224 -4.78 -15.50 -2.15
N LEU A 225 -4.28 -14.63 -1.27
CA LEU A 225 -2.99 -14.80 -0.60
C LEU A 225 -2.98 -16.06 0.28
N LEU A 226 -4.04 -16.32 1.04
CA LEU A 226 -4.14 -17.54 1.85
C LEU A 226 -4.17 -18.80 0.98
N ALA A 227 -4.90 -18.79 -0.14
CA ALA A 227 -4.91 -19.90 -1.08
C ALA A 227 -3.51 -20.17 -1.67
N MET A 228 -2.81 -19.12 -2.11
CA MET A 228 -1.43 -19.19 -2.62
C MET A 228 -0.45 -19.77 -1.59
N LEU A 229 -0.47 -19.24 -0.36
CA LEU A 229 0.45 -19.69 0.70
C LEU A 229 0.12 -21.10 1.20
N THR A 230 -1.15 -21.52 1.14
CA THR A 230 -1.56 -22.91 1.41
C THR A 230 -0.97 -23.87 0.39
N GLN A 231 -1.03 -23.53 -0.91
CA GLN A 231 -0.45 -24.35 -1.98
C GLN A 231 1.07 -24.47 -1.79
N ALA A 232 1.76 -23.35 -1.57
CA ALA A 232 3.20 -23.35 -1.31
C ALA A 232 3.59 -24.17 -0.06
N GLN A 233 2.78 -24.10 1.00
CA GLN A 233 2.96 -24.92 2.21
C GLN A 233 2.80 -26.42 1.92
N SER A 234 1.89 -26.82 1.03
CA SER A 234 1.74 -28.22 0.59
C SER A 234 2.98 -28.75 -0.14
N GLU A 235 3.74 -27.87 -0.79
CA GLU A 235 5.01 -28.14 -1.47
C GLU A 235 6.22 -28.05 -0.52
N GLY A 236 6.00 -27.81 0.77
CA GLY A 236 7.03 -27.75 1.81
C GLY A 236 7.68 -26.37 2.00
N LEU A 237 7.14 -25.31 1.39
CA LEU A 237 7.57 -23.93 1.62
C LEU A 237 6.79 -23.34 2.78
N THR A 238 7.46 -23.14 3.91
CA THR A 238 6.84 -22.70 5.17
C THR A 238 7.49 -21.43 5.72
N SER A 239 7.06 -21.01 6.92
CA SER A 239 7.53 -19.81 7.62
C SER A 239 7.25 -18.49 6.88
N TRP A 240 6.13 -18.42 6.17
CA TRP A 240 5.61 -17.20 5.55
C TRP A 240 5.33 -16.13 6.61
N GLN A 241 5.71 -14.89 6.32
CA GLN A 241 5.36 -13.72 7.12
C GLN A 241 4.85 -12.59 6.23
N ILE A 242 3.73 -11.98 6.62
CA ILE A 242 3.32 -10.68 6.08
C ILE A 242 3.92 -9.60 6.96
N SER A 243 4.80 -8.78 6.39
CA SER A 243 5.48 -7.68 7.11
C SER A 243 4.82 -6.32 6.95
N ALA A 244 3.98 -6.15 5.92
CA ALA A 244 3.09 -5.01 5.72
C ALA A 244 1.92 -5.43 4.81
N GLY A 245 0.79 -4.73 4.97
CA GLY A 245 -0.40 -4.85 4.14
C GLY A 245 -0.96 -3.45 3.88
N TYR A 246 -2.23 -3.23 4.15
CA TYR A 246 -2.85 -1.90 4.10
C TYR A 246 -2.11 -0.87 4.96
N ARG A 247 -2.01 0.36 4.45
CA ARG A 247 -1.57 1.55 5.18
C ARG A 247 -2.46 2.72 4.81
N SER A 248 -3.12 3.34 5.78
CA SER A 248 -3.93 4.53 5.52
C SER A 248 -3.08 5.71 5.03
N VAL A 249 -3.67 6.58 4.20
CA VAL A 249 -2.99 7.80 3.68
C VAL A 249 -2.52 8.69 4.83
N ALA A 250 -3.25 8.69 5.95
CA ALA A 250 -2.86 9.42 7.16
C ALA A 250 -1.61 8.84 7.84
N TYR A 251 -1.47 7.52 7.89
CA TYR A 251 -0.26 6.87 8.41
C TYR A 251 0.94 7.08 7.48
N GLN A 252 0.73 6.97 6.16
CA GLN A 252 1.79 7.24 5.16
C GLN A 252 2.27 8.70 5.21
N GLN A 253 1.35 9.66 5.42
CA GLN A 253 1.70 11.07 5.67
C GLN A 253 2.64 11.19 6.86
N LYS A 254 2.34 10.53 7.99
CA LYS A 254 3.22 10.55 9.16
C LYS A 254 4.61 10.00 8.84
N LEU A 255 4.71 8.85 8.15
CA LEU A 255 6.00 8.28 7.74
C LEU A 255 6.79 9.22 6.82
N PHE A 256 6.10 9.91 5.91
CA PHE A 256 6.72 10.88 5.02
C PHE A 256 7.22 12.12 5.78
N ASP A 257 6.42 12.67 6.69
CA ASP A 257 6.76 13.86 7.46
C ASP A 257 7.86 13.58 8.50
N ASP A 258 7.82 12.43 9.18
CA ASP A 258 8.91 11.96 10.05
C ASP A 258 10.24 11.88 9.25
N LYS A 259 10.18 11.40 7.99
CA LYS A 259 11.35 11.31 7.12
C LYS A 259 11.85 12.69 6.66
N VAL A 260 10.95 13.60 6.29
CA VAL A 260 11.27 15.00 5.97
C VAL A 260 11.93 15.69 7.16
N TYR A 261 11.36 15.54 8.36
CA TYR A 261 11.92 16.06 9.60
C TYR A 261 13.34 15.52 9.83
N SER A 262 13.55 14.20 9.69
CA SER A 262 14.89 13.59 9.85
C SER A 262 15.94 14.19 8.91
N TYR A 263 15.56 14.65 7.71
CA TYR A 263 16.46 15.34 6.78
C TYR A 263 16.64 16.82 7.10
N ARG A 264 15.63 17.52 7.62
CA ARG A 264 15.76 18.89 8.13
C ARG A 264 16.75 18.95 9.30
N GLN A 265 16.75 17.94 10.18
CA GLN A 265 17.74 17.80 11.26
C GLN A 265 19.17 17.57 10.76
N GLN A 266 19.36 17.16 9.49
CA GLN A 266 20.67 17.06 8.82
C GLN A 266 21.07 18.36 8.09
N GLY A 267 20.34 19.46 8.32
CA GLY A 267 20.59 20.77 7.70
C GLY A 267 20.00 20.96 6.31
N MET A 268 19.16 20.03 5.82
CA MET A 268 18.49 20.19 4.53
C MET A 268 17.36 21.22 4.61
N THR A 269 17.23 22.06 3.58
CA THR A 269 16.03 22.91 3.41
C THR A 269 14.78 22.05 3.24
N GLY A 270 13.59 22.58 3.53
CA GLY A 270 12.33 21.83 3.39
C GLY A 270 12.10 21.23 1.99
N ALA A 271 12.53 21.94 0.93
CA ALA A 271 12.46 21.44 -0.44
C ALA A 271 13.42 20.26 -0.70
N GLN A 272 14.68 20.36 -0.22
CA GLN A 272 15.65 19.27 -0.31
C GLN A 272 15.22 18.06 0.52
N ALA A 273 14.74 18.27 1.75
CA ALA A 273 14.25 17.22 2.63
C ALA A 273 13.06 16.46 2.04
N ARG A 274 12.07 17.17 1.45
CA ARG A 274 10.95 16.56 0.70
C ARG A 274 11.41 15.81 -0.55
N SER A 275 12.40 16.34 -1.27
CA SER A 275 13.00 15.67 -2.43
C SER A 275 13.75 14.38 -2.05
N ALA A 276 14.48 14.40 -0.94
CA ALA A 276 15.19 13.23 -0.41
C ALA A 276 14.23 12.19 0.21
N ALA A 277 13.19 12.62 0.93
CA ALA A 277 12.17 11.74 1.49
C ALA A 277 11.43 10.94 0.40
N ARG A 278 11.04 11.60 -0.72
CA ARG A 278 10.39 10.94 -1.87
C ARG A 278 11.22 9.85 -2.55
N LYS A 279 12.53 9.73 -2.27
CA LYS A 279 13.38 8.64 -2.78
C LYS A 279 13.34 7.37 -1.91
N LEU A 280 12.75 7.43 -0.71
CA LEU A 280 12.76 6.35 0.29
C LEU A 280 11.37 6.07 0.88
N VAL A 281 10.46 7.03 0.81
CA VAL A 281 9.08 6.91 1.28
C VAL A 281 8.19 7.47 0.17
N ALA A 282 7.35 6.61 -0.40
CA ALA A 282 6.34 7.03 -1.38
C ALA A 282 5.49 8.18 -0.79
N ALA A 283 5.15 9.16 -1.62
CA ALA A 283 4.30 10.25 -1.19
C ALA A 283 2.91 9.70 -0.74
N PRO A 284 2.21 10.40 0.17
CA PRO A 284 0.83 10.05 0.53
C PRO A 284 -0.06 9.96 -0.73
N GLY A 285 -0.96 8.98 -0.77
CA GLY A 285 -1.73 8.64 -1.97
C GLY A 285 -0.95 7.90 -3.08
N CYS A 286 0.39 7.92 -3.09
CA CYS A 286 1.24 7.34 -4.15
C CYS A 286 1.85 5.97 -3.81
N SER A 287 1.41 5.33 -2.73
CA SER A 287 1.83 3.97 -2.31
C SER A 287 0.73 2.97 -2.60
N GLU A 288 1.06 1.80 -3.15
CA GLU A 288 0.06 0.75 -3.38
C GLU A 288 -0.54 0.20 -2.09
N HIS A 289 0.14 0.30 -0.95
CA HIS A 289 -0.40 -0.16 0.34
C HIS A 289 -1.67 0.58 0.76
N HIS A 290 -1.94 1.78 0.23
CA HIS A 290 -3.23 2.44 0.45
C HIS A 290 -4.41 1.71 -0.18
N THR A 291 -4.18 0.83 -1.17
CA THR A 291 -5.24 0.06 -1.86
C THR A 291 -5.75 -1.13 -1.04
N GLY A 292 -4.96 -1.59 -0.05
CA GLY A 292 -5.20 -2.89 0.60
C GLY A 292 -4.87 -4.11 -0.26
N LEU A 293 -4.45 -3.93 -1.52
CA LEU A 293 -4.13 -4.97 -2.50
C LEU A 293 -2.63 -5.33 -2.56
N ALA A 294 -1.77 -4.65 -1.79
CA ALA A 294 -0.32 -4.84 -1.81
C ALA A 294 0.21 -5.33 -0.46
N PHE A 295 1.05 -6.36 -0.49
CA PHE A 295 1.60 -7.03 0.69
C PHE A 295 3.11 -7.22 0.58
N ASP A 296 3.82 -6.94 1.68
CA ASP A 296 5.23 -7.33 1.82
C ASP A 296 5.30 -8.76 2.36
N ILE A 297 5.58 -9.72 1.48
CA ILE A 297 5.72 -11.14 1.81
C ILE A 297 7.20 -11.44 2.10
N THR A 298 7.46 -12.06 3.26
CA THR A 298 8.81 -12.28 3.79
C THR A 298 8.94 -13.63 4.49
N VAL A 299 10.17 -13.97 4.89
CA VAL A 299 10.47 -15.08 5.80
C VAL A 299 11.23 -14.51 7.01
N PRO A 300 10.85 -14.80 8.27
CA PRO A 300 11.52 -14.26 9.45
C PRO A 300 13.01 -14.60 9.50
N GLY A 301 13.83 -13.62 9.89
CA GLY A 301 15.26 -13.82 10.19
C GLY A 301 16.20 -13.91 8.99
N THR A 302 15.72 -13.69 7.75
CA THR A 302 16.54 -13.65 6.54
C THR A 302 16.19 -12.46 5.65
N SER A 303 17.10 -12.10 4.72
CA SER A 303 16.69 -11.34 3.53
C SER A 303 15.80 -12.24 2.67
N PHE A 304 14.75 -11.68 2.08
CA PHE A 304 13.77 -12.45 1.30
C PHE A 304 14.26 -12.78 -0.12
N GLY A 305 14.96 -11.84 -0.77
CA GLY A 305 15.46 -12.02 -2.14
C GLY A 305 16.38 -13.23 -2.26
N GLY A 306 16.12 -14.09 -3.26
CA GLY A 306 16.89 -15.31 -3.53
C GLY A 306 16.55 -16.52 -2.65
N THR A 307 15.63 -16.39 -1.69
CA THR A 307 15.07 -17.55 -0.96
C THR A 307 14.29 -18.48 -1.90
N LYS A 308 14.01 -19.72 -1.46
CA LYS A 308 13.13 -20.63 -2.22
C LYS A 308 11.72 -20.05 -2.33
N GLN A 309 11.25 -19.44 -1.25
CA GLN A 309 9.97 -18.74 -1.15
C GLN A 309 9.85 -17.61 -2.19
N ALA A 310 10.84 -16.72 -2.31
CA ALA A 310 10.82 -15.64 -3.30
C ALA A 310 10.75 -16.18 -4.74
N LYS A 311 11.59 -17.16 -5.07
CA LYS A 311 11.59 -17.80 -6.41
C LYS A 311 10.27 -18.47 -6.74
N TRP A 312 9.66 -19.18 -5.78
CA TRP A 312 8.36 -19.80 -5.97
C TRP A 312 7.27 -18.77 -6.23
N LEU A 313 7.26 -17.63 -5.51
CA LEU A 313 6.33 -16.54 -5.82
C LEU A 313 6.60 -15.91 -7.20
N GLU A 314 7.86 -15.68 -7.58
CA GLU A 314 8.24 -15.23 -8.93
C GLU A 314 7.78 -16.19 -10.05
N GLU A 315 7.66 -17.48 -9.74
CA GLU A 315 7.22 -18.52 -10.69
C GLU A 315 5.69 -18.71 -10.71
N HIS A 316 5.00 -18.58 -9.57
CA HIS A 316 3.63 -19.05 -9.37
C HIS A 316 2.61 -18.01 -8.87
N CYS A 317 3.00 -16.83 -8.36
CA CYS A 317 2.04 -15.92 -7.70
C CYS A 317 0.87 -15.45 -8.62
N TRP A 318 1.11 -15.43 -9.93
CA TRP A 318 0.13 -15.09 -10.96
C TRP A 318 -1.06 -16.06 -11.01
N GLU A 319 -0.91 -17.31 -10.55
CA GLU A 319 -1.99 -18.30 -10.48
C GLU A 319 -3.10 -17.90 -9.48
N TRP A 320 -2.80 -16.99 -8.55
CA TRP A 320 -3.74 -16.43 -7.56
C TRP A 320 -3.97 -14.92 -7.72
N GLY A 321 -3.74 -14.35 -8.90
CA GLY A 321 -4.03 -12.93 -9.14
C GLY A 321 -2.95 -11.95 -8.66
N PHE A 322 -1.76 -12.43 -8.26
CA PHE A 322 -0.65 -11.60 -7.82
C PHE A 322 0.41 -11.38 -8.89
N ILE A 323 1.12 -10.26 -8.80
CA ILE A 323 2.35 -9.99 -9.54
C ILE A 323 3.48 -9.62 -8.57
N LEU A 324 4.72 -10.00 -8.90
CA LEU A 324 5.89 -9.31 -8.35
C LEU A 324 5.89 -7.90 -8.94
N ARG A 325 5.62 -6.89 -8.10
CA ARG A 325 5.29 -5.55 -8.60
C ARG A 325 6.47 -4.78 -9.19
N TYR A 326 7.64 -4.97 -8.60
CA TYR A 326 8.87 -4.23 -8.91
C TYR A 326 10.03 -5.19 -9.23
N PRO A 327 10.00 -5.87 -10.39
CA PRO A 327 11.08 -6.77 -10.81
C PRO A 327 12.28 -5.96 -11.35
N ALA A 328 13.47 -6.57 -11.27
CA ALA A 328 14.74 -5.90 -11.53
C ALA A 328 14.91 -5.34 -12.96
N ASP A 329 14.26 -5.94 -13.94
CA ASP A 329 14.31 -5.56 -15.36
C ASP A 329 13.34 -4.42 -15.72
N LYS A 330 12.31 -4.16 -14.89
CA LYS A 330 11.30 -3.11 -15.12
C LYS A 330 11.54 -1.82 -14.33
N THR A 331 12.66 -1.73 -13.60
CA THR A 331 13.02 -0.56 -12.77
C THR A 331 13.03 0.79 -13.52
N ALA A 332 13.30 0.78 -14.83
CA ALA A 332 13.26 1.98 -15.68
C ALA A 332 11.83 2.49 -15.98
N ILE A 333 10.82 1.63 -15.84
CA ILE A 333 9.41 1.92 -16.12
C ILE A 333 8.67 2.20 -14.80
N THR A 334 8.81 1.31 -13.81
CA THR A 334 8.16 1.47 -12.49
C THR A 334 8.72 2.65 -11.69
N GLY A 335 9.97 3.04 -11.95
CA GLY A 335 10.70 4.05 -11.17
C GLY A 335 11.10 3.59 -9.76
N ILE A 336 10.85 2.32 -9.42
CA ILE A 336 11.17 1.70 -8.12
C ILE A 336 12.26 0.64 -8.35
N THR A 337 13.17 0.49 -7.39
CA THR A 337 14.22 -0.54 -7.41
C THR A 337 13.64 -1.95 -7.25
N ASN A 338 14.43 -3.00 -7.50
CA ASN A 338 13.98 -4.38 -7.30
C ASN A 338 13.55 -4.64 -5.84
N GLU A 339 12.27 -4.94 -5.62
CA GLU A 339 11.70 -5.23 -4.30
C GLU A 339 11.08 -6.64 -4.30
N PRO A 340 11.88 -7.71 -4.11
CA PRO A 340 11.43 -9.10 -4.27
C PRO A 340 10.38 -9.56 -3.23
N TRP A 341 10.03 -8.70 -2.27
CA TRP A 341 9.01 -8.94 -1.23
C TRP A 341 7.66 -8.29 -1.54
N HIS A 342 7.59 -7.30 -2.44
CA HIS A 342 6.36 -6.52 -2.68
C HIS A 342 5.51 -7.19 -3.76
N PHE A 343 4.40 -7.81 -3.33
CA PHE A 343 3.45 -8.47 -4.21
C PHE A 343 2.14 -7.70 -4.26
N ARG A 344 1.62 -7.53 -5.48
CA ARG A 344 0.42 -6.73 -5.77
C ARG A 344 -0.67 -7.61 -6.36
N TYR A 345 -1.86 -7.58 -5.78
CA TYR A 345 -3.05 -8.22 -6.35
C TYR A 345 -3.65 -7.36 -7.48
N VAL A 346 -3.91 -8.01 -8.61
CA VAL A 346 -4.50 -7.42 -9.83
C VAL A 346 -5.67 -8.26 -10.38
N GLY A 347 -5.96 -9.42 -9.78
CA GLY A 347 -6.93 -10.39 -10.28
C GLY A 347 -6.32 -11.41 -11.25
N ALA A 348 -6.88 -12.63 -11.28
CA ALA A 348 -6.29 -13.78 -11.98
C ALA A 348 -6.11 -13.58 -13.50
N ASP A 349 -7.08 -12.95 -14.17
CA ASP A 349 -7.01 -12.72 -15.62
C ASP A 349 -5.88 -11.75 -15.96
N ALA A 350 -5.76 -10.65 -15.21
CA ALA A 350 -4.72 -9.65 -15.43
C ALA A 350 -3.33 -10.18 -15.09
N SER A 351 -3.15 -10.92 -13.98
CA SER A 351 -1.85 -11.49 -13.63
C SER A 351 -1.39 -12.55 -14.62
N MET A 352 -2.31 -13.37 -15.15
CA MET A 352 -2.03 -14.33 -16.22
C MET A 352 -1.60 -13.61 -17.51
N GLU A 353 -2.35 -12.60 -17.97
CA GLU A 353 -2.01 -11.87 -19.19
C GLU A 353 -0.67 -11.12 -19.05
N MET A 354 -0.41 -10.49 -17.90
CA MET A 354 0.89 -9.87 -17.59
C MET A 354 2.03 -10.89 -17.56
N ARG A 355 1.78 -12.12 -17.09
CA ARG A 355 2.76 -13.21 -17.09
C ARG A 355 3.08 -13.71 -18.51
N GLU A 356 2.08 -13.80 -19.38
CA GLU A 356 2.25 -14.24 -20.78
C GLU A 356 2.97 -13.18 -21.64
N THR A 357 2.68 -11.90 -21.41
CA THR A 357 3.26 -10.76 -22.14
C THR A 357 4.62 -10.31 -21.59
N GLY A 358 4.89 -10.55 -20.31
CA GLY A 358 6.07 -10.02 -19.61
C GLY A 358 5.95 -8.54 -19.25
N GLU A 359 4.73 -8.04 -19.07
CA GLU A 359 4.43 -6.64 -18.74
C GLU A 359 4.48 -6.36 -17.22
N CYS A 360 4.93 -5.16 -16.84
CA CYS A 360 4.63 -4.59 -15.53
C CYS A 360 3.28 -3.84 -15.55
N LEU A 361 2.79 -3.44 -14.38
CA LEU A 361 1.42 -2.89 -14.24
C LEU A 361 1.22 -1.63 -15.08
N GLU A 362 2.25 -0.78 -15.19
CA GLU A 362 2.28 0.38 -16.07
C GLU A 362 2.02 0.01 -17.55
N GLU A 363 2.82 -0.90 -18.12
CA GLU A 363 2.70 -1.33 -19.52
C GLU A 363 1.32 -1.98 -19.80
N TYR A 364 0.85 -2.82 -18.87
CA TYR A 364 -0.45 -3.48 -18.98
C TYR A 364 -1.61 -2.46 -18.99
N VAL A 365 -1.61 -1.49 -18.06
CA VAL A 365 -2.67 -0.49 -17.96
C VAL A 365 -2.65 0.45 -19.17
N GLU A 366 -1.48 0.87 -19.65
CA GLU A 366 -1.33 1.68 -20.87
C GLU A 366 -1.86 0.95 -22.11
N ARG A 367 -1.53 -0.35 -22.26
CA ARG A 367 -2.04 -1.17 -23.36
C ARG A 367 -3.55 -1.36 -23.28
N LYS A 368 -4.11 -1.68 -22.10
CA LYS A 368 -5.57 -1.84 -21.93
C LYS A 368 -6.35 -0.55 -22.17
N GLN A 369 -5.78 0.61 -21.83
CA GLN A 369 -6.37 1.91 -22.17
C GLN A 369 -6.32 2.21 -23.67
N SER A 370 -5.30 1.71 -24.37
CA SER A 370 -5.15 1.83 -25.82
C SER A 370 -6.06 0.88 -26.60
N GLU A 371 -6.37 -0.30 -26.05
CA GLU A 371 -7.33 -1.28 -26.62
C GLU A 371 -8.80 -0.83 -26.52
N GLN A 372 -9.10 0.18 -25.70
CA GLN A 372 -10.46 0.70 -25.44
C GLN A 372 -10.80 1.99 -26.22
N GLN A 373 -9.89 2.48 -27.07
CA GLN A 373 -10.03 3.70 -27.89
C GLN A 373 -10.17 3.36 -29.38
#